data_AF-A0A7C7QAC9-F1
#
_entry.id   AF-A0A7C7QAC9-F1
#
_cell.length_a   1.000
_cell.length_b   1.000
_cell.length_c   1.000
_cell.angle_alpha   90.00
_cell.angle_beta   90.00
_cell.angle_gamma   90.00
#
_symmetry.space_group_name_H-M   'P 1'
#
loop_
_entity.id
_entity.type
_entity.pdbx_description
1 polymer ?
#
loop_
_entity_poly.entity_id
_entity_poly.type
_entity_poly.pdbx_seq_one_letter_code
_entity_poly.pdbx_strand_id
1 'polypeptide(L)' 'GTTITMMGKPIVYGVTIPKNAPNPELAIEFVRFLIGPEGQAIMEQQGQPPIVPAVACTGREKLPASLRTIVK' A
#
# COMPACT_ATOMS: atom_id res chain seq x y z
N GLY A 1 13.29 31.52 26.86
CA GLY A 1 12.96 30.12 26.54
C GLY A 1 13.78 29.67 25.35
N THR A 2 14.06 28.38 25.22
CA THR A 2 14.79 27.79 24.10
C THR A 2 13.82 27.03 23.19
N THR A 3 14.04 27.11 21.88
CA THR A 3 13.30 26.35 20.87
C THR A 3 14.20 25.27 20.30
N ILE A 4 13.67 24.06 20.10
CA ILE A 4 14.35 22.94 19.44
C ILE A 4 13.58 22.53 18.19
N THR A 5 14.30 22.29 17.10
CA THR A 5 13.73 21.80 15.85
C THR A 5 13.82 20.28 15.80
N MET A 6 12.69 19.60 15.66
CA MET A 6 12.60 18.14 15.49
C MET A 6 12.17 17.81 14.07
N MET A 7 12.90 16.91 13.40
CA MET A 7 12.55 16.42 12.07
C MET A 7 11.87 15.04 12.19
N GLY A 8 10.60 14.97 11.81
CA GLY A 8 9.84 13.73 11.77
C GLY A 8 10.14 12.89 10.52
N LYS A 9 9.92 11.57 10.61
CA LYS A 9 9.88 10.69 9.44
C LYS A 9 8.46 10.64 8.86
N PRO A 10 8.30 10.38 7.55
CA PRO A 10 6.98 10.19 6.95
C PRO A 10 6.21 9.03 7.60
N ILE A 11 4.89 9.19 7.73
CA ILE A 11 3.98 8.11 8.11
C ILE A 11 3.48 7.47 6.82
N VAL A 12 3.93 6.24 6.53
CA VAL A 12 3.59 5.52 5.29
C VAL A 12 3.03 4.15 5.66
N TYR A 13 1.83 3.85 5.17
CA TYR A 13 1.20 2.55 5.36
C TYR A 13 1.72 1.52 4.36
N GLY A 14 1.95 0.31 4.85
CA GLY A 14 2.33 -0.85 4.05
C GLY A 14 1.35 -1.99 4.23
N VAL A 15 1.16 -2.77 3.16
CA VAL A 15 0.31 -3.97 3.14
C VAL A 15 1.09 -5.13 2.51
N THR A 16 0.83 -6.36 2.95
CA THR A 16 1.45 -7.58 2.39
C THR A 16 0.50 -8.77 2.49
N ILE A 17 0.78 -9.81 1.71
CA ILE A 17 0.09 -11.11 1.79
C ILE A 17 1.06 -12.07 2.51
N PRO A 18 0.69 -12.60 3.70
CA PRO A 18 1.51 -13.59 4.37
C PRO A 18 1.75 -14.82 3.50
N LYS A 19 2.95 -15.42 3.61
CA LYS A 19 3.34 -16.61 2.82
C LYS A 19 2.43 -17.82 3.07
N ASN A 20 1.78 -17.88 4.22
CA ASN A 20 0.87 -18.94 4.64
C ASN A 20 -0.61 -18.49 4.65
N ALA A 21 -0.95 -17.46 3.87
CA ALA A 21 -2.34 -17.04 3.74
C ALA A 21 -3.22 -18.24 3.34
N PRO A 22 -4.32 -18.54 4.07
CA PRO A 22 -5.14 -19.72 3.80
C PRO A 22 -5.90 -19.63 2.48
N ASN A 23 -6.04 -18.42 1.93
CA ASN A 23 -6.64 -18.16 0.63
C ASN A 23 -5.84 -17.06 -0.10
N PRO A 24 -4.73 -17.41 -0.76
CA PRO A 24 -3.86 -16.45 -1.44
C PRO A 24 -4.55 -15.72 -2.59
N GLU A 25 -5.42 -16.40 -3.34
CA GLU A 25 -6.14 -15.80 -4.46
C GLU A 25 -7.06 -14.67 -3.98
N LEU A 26 -7.82 -14.90 -2.91
CA LEU A 26 -8.70 -13.87 -2.34
C LEU A 26 -7.90 -12.71 -1.73
N ALA A 27 -6.75 -13.00 -1.11
CA ALA A 27 -5.86 -11.96 -0.60
C ALA A 27 -5.31 -11.06 -1.72
N ILE A 28 -5.01 -11.63 -2.89
CA ILE A 28 -4.61 -10.88 -4.08
C ILE A 28 -5.74 -9.96 -4.55
N GLU A 29 -6.97 -10.47 -4.62
CA GLU A 29 -8.13 -9.65 -5.00
C GLU A 29 -8.38 -8.51 -4.02
N PHE A 30 -8.25 -8.75 -2.72
CA PHE A 30 -8.36 -7.72 -1.70
C PHE A 30 -7.28 -6.64 -1.87
N VAL A 31 -6.01 -7.02 -2.05
CA VAL A 31 -4.94 -6.04 -2.25
C VAL A 31 -5.16 -5.26 -3.55
N ARG A 32 -5.62 -5.91 -4.62
CA ARG A 32 -5.96 -5.26 -5.89
C ARG A 32 -7.07 -4.22 -5.72
N PHE A 33 -8.10 -4.54 -4.95
CA PHE A 33 -9.17 -3.61 -4.59
C PHE A 33 -8.64 -2.42 -3.78
N LEU A 34 -7.86 -2.70 -2.73
CA LEU A 34 -7.33 -1.69 -1.81
C LEU A 34 -6.46 -0.64 -2.54
N ILE A 35 -5.59 -1.08 -3.44
CA ILE A 35 -4.71 -0.19 -4.20
C ILE A 35 -5.32 0.28 -5.53
N GLY A 36 -6.53 -0.16 -5.86
CA GLY A 36 -7.28 0.25 -7.04
C GLY A 36 -8.09 1.54 -6.81
N PRO A 37 -8.79 2.06 -7.84
CA PRO A 37 -9.49 3.34 -7.76
C PRO A 37 -10.50 3.45 -6.61
N GLU A 38 -11.22 2.36 -6.31
CA GLU A 38 -12.22 2.33 -5.25
C GLU A 38 -11.58 2.40 -3.86
N GLY A 39 -10.58 1.55 -3.59
CA GLY A 39 -9.83 1.59 -2.32
C GLY A 39 -9.11 2.92 -2.11
N GLN A 40 -8.53 3.50 -3.17
CA GLN A 40 -7.92 4.83 -3.15
C GLN A 40 -8.93 5.92 -2.77
N ALA A 41 -10.13 5.90 -3.35
CA ALA A 41 -11.18 6.87 -3.04
C ALA A 41 -11.64 6.77 -1.58
N ILE A 42 -11.77 5.55 -1.05
CA ILE A 42 -12.11 5.33 0.37
C ILE A 42 -11.02 5.90 1.28
N MET A 43 -9.74 5.61 1.00
CA MET A 43 -8.60 6.11 1.78
C MET A 43 -8.56 7.64 1.79
N GLU A 44 -8.76 8.28 0.63
CA GLU A 44 -8.84 9.74 0.50
C GLU A 44 -9.99 10.32 1.33
N GLN A 45 -11.19 9.74 1.25
CA GLN A 45 -12.37 10.17 2.02
C GLN A 45 -12.16 10.04 3.54
N GLN A 46 -11.31 9.10 3.97
CA GLN A 46 -10.95 8.90 5.38
C GLN A 46 -9.74 9.75 5.81
N GLY A 47 -9.29 10.70 4.98
CA GLY A 47 -8.18 11.60 5.30
C GLY A 47 -6.81 10.92 5.26
N GLN A 48 -6.68 9.83 4.52
CA GLN A 48 -5.43 9.11 4.30
C GLN A 48 -5.08 9.10 2.81
N PRO A 49 -4.46 10.17 2.29
CA PRO A 49 -4.14 10.26 0.88
C PRO A 49 -3.27 9.08 0.42
N PRO A 50 -3.71 8.30 -0.60
CA PRO A 50 -2.98 7.11 -1.05
C PRO A 50 -1.74 7.47 -1.88
N ILE A 51 -0.77 6.57 -1.93
CA ILE A 51 0.35 6.66 -2.87
C ILE A 51 -0.09 6.02 -4.18
N VAL A 52 -0.14 6.81 -5.27
CA VAL A 52 -0.64 6.36 -6.57
C VAL A 52 0.43 6.57 -7.66
N PRO A 53 0.89 5.52 -8.36
CA PRO A 53 0.63 4.10 -8.08
C PRO A 53 1.30 3.66 -6.78
N ALA A 54 0.74 2.64 -6.12
CA ALA A 54 1.32 2.06 -4.90
C ALA A 54 2.75 1.55 -5.16
N VAL A 55 3.63 1.64 -4.17
CA VAL A 55 5.06 1.30 -4.33
C VAL A 55 5.35 -0.11 -3.83
N ALA A 56 5.97 -0.93 -4.68
CA ALA A 56 6.40 -2.28 -4.33
C ALA A 56 7.77 -2.26 -3.62
N CYS A 57 7.79 -2.11 -2.30
CA CYS A 57 9.04 -1.99 -1.52
C CYS A 57 9.98 -3.20 -1.60
N THR A 58 9.47 -4.40 -1.94
CA THR A 58 10.26 -5.63 -2.06
C THR A 58 10.71 -5.95 -3.48
N GLY A 59 10.33 -5.13 -4.47
CA GLY A 59 10.48 -5.37 -5.90
C GLY A 59 9.23 -5.96 -6.56
N ARG A 60 8.89 -5.48 -7.77
CA ARG A 60 7.70 -5.91 -8.53
C ARG A 60 7.77 -7.38 -8.94
N GLU A 61 8.97 -7.90 -9.17
CA GLU A 61 9.24 -9.26 -9.58
C GLU A 61 8.83 -10.32 -8.54
N LYS A 62 8.72 -9.92 -7.27
CA LYS A 62 8.29 -10.82 -6.17
C LYS A 62 6.78 -10.81 -5.95
N LEU A 63 6.05 -9.91 -6.62
CA LEU A 63 4.60 -9.85 -6.52
C LEU A 63 3.91 -10.81 -7.49
N PRO A 64 2.68 -11.25 -7.19
CA PRO A 64 1.82 -11.94 -8.15
C PRO A 64 1.62 -11.11 -9.42
N ALA A 65 1.52 -11.77 -10.58
CA ALA A 65 1.48 -11.12 -11.89
C ALA A 65 0.36 -10.06 -12.02
N SER A 66 -0.81 -10.33 -11.43
CA SER A 66 -1.95 -9.43 -11.42
C SER A 66 -1.67 -8.09 -10.74
N LEU A 67 -0.87 -8.08 -9.67
CA LEU A 67 -0.52 -6.86 -8.94
C LEU A 67 0.61 -6.06 -9.61
N ARG A 68 1.46 -6.71 -10.41
CA ARG A 68 2.63 -6.06 -11.04
C ARG A 68 2.25 -4.91 -11.97
N THR A 69 1.06 -4.95 -12.57
CA THR A 69 0.62 -3.96 -13.57
C THR A 69 0.14 -2.65 -12.94
N ILE A 70 -0.19 -2.66 -11.64
CA ILE A 70 -0.84 -1.54 -10.93
C ILE A 70 0.02 -0.93 -9.81
N VAL A 71 1.28 -1.36 -9.69
CA VAL A 71 2.27 -0.83 -8.72
C VAL A 71 3.49 -0.28 -9.44
N LYS A 72 4.24 0.60 -8.77
CA LYS A 72 5.53 1.14 -9.19
C LYS A 72 6.69 0.44 -8.49
#